data_AF-A0A2W6RZ43-F1
#
_entry.id   AF-A0A2W6RZ43-F1
#
_cell.length_a   1.000
_cell.length_b   1.000
_cell.length_c   1.000
_cell.angle_alpha   90.00
_cell.angle_beta   90.00
_cell.angle_gamma   90.00
#
_symmetry.space_group_name_H-M   'P 1'
#
loop_
_entity.id
_entity.type
_entity.pdbx_description
1 polymer ?
#
loop_
_entity_poly.entity_id
_entity_poly.type
_entity_poly.pdbx_seq_one_letter_code
_entity_poly.pdbx_strand_id
1 'polypeptide(L)'
;MLKKTAIVSLFTLISASYMAQNTTLPVYLDESKPVEQRVQDALSRMTLEEKVAMLHAQSKFSSPGVPRLGIPEFWTTDGPHGVRPEVIWDEWNQAGWTNDSIIAYPALTALSATWNKKMSWNYGKALGEEARYRKKDILLGPGVNIYRTPLNGRNFEYMGEDPYLTSKMVVPYIKGVQSNGVATSVKHFALNNQEMFRHTSNVKVDDRTLYEIYLPAFKAAVTEGDSWTIMGAYDMYKGQYASQNQYLLNDILKGEWKYKGVVVSDWGAVNNTEQ
;
A
#
# COMPACT_ATOMS: atom_id res chain seq x y z
N MET A 1 0.78 1.95 -88.33
CA MET A 1 1.83 1.23 -87.57
C MET A 1 1.93 1.83 -86.18
N LEU A 2 1.88 0.96 -85.17
CA LEU A 2 2.24 1.07 -83.75
C LEU A 2 2.17 2.44 -83.03
N LYS A 3 1.40 2.47 -81.93
CA LYS A 3 1.90 2.86 -80.59
C LYS A 3 0.95 2.33 -79.50
N LYS A 4 1.24 1.11 -79.02
CA LYS A 4 0.81 0.57 -77.72
C LYS A 4 2.09 0.23 -76.98
N THR A 5 2.31 0.80 -75.79
CA THR A 5 2.94 0.18 -74.60
C THR A 5 3.47 1.25 -73.66
N ALA A 6 2.80 1.43 -72.51
CA ALA A 6 3.41 1.89 -71.26
C ALA A 6 2.39 1.72 -70.10
N ILE A 7 2.08 0.48 -69.73
CA ILE A 7 1.44 0.16 -68.43
C ILE A 7 2.11 -1.09 -67.88
N VAL A 8 3.32 -0.94 -67.34
CA VAL A 8 3.91 -1.90 -66.40
C VAL A 8 4.81 -1.08 -65.47
N SER A 9 4.32 -0.73 -64.28
CA SER A 9 5.15 -0.34 -63.12
C SER A 9 4.36 -0.11 -61.82
N LEU A 10 3.03 -0.24 -61.80
CA LEU A 10 2.23 0.10 -60.61
C LEU A 10 1.74 -1.11 -59.79
N PHE A 11 2.44 -2.25 -59.81
CA PHE A 11 2.03 -3.44 -59.04
C PHE A 11 3.07 -3.97 -58.04
N THR A 12 4.23 -3.32 -57.89
CA THR A 12 5.27 -3.73 -56.92
C THR A 12 5.36 -2.85 -55.68
N LEU A 13 4.54 -1.80 -55.56
CA LEU A 13 4.55 -0.89 -54.40
C LEU A 13 3.44 -1.13 -53.37
N ILE A 14 2.52 -2.09 -53.61
CA ILE A 14 1.38 -2.35 -52.70
C ILE A 14 1.68 -3.51 -51.72
N SER A 15 2.69 -4.33 -52.00
CA SER A 15 3.03 -5.50 -51.17
C SER A 15 3.89 -5.16 -49.95
N ALA A 16 4.51 -3.99 -49.90
CA ALA A 16 5.42 -3.60 -48.81
C ALA A 16 4.71 -3.02 -47.58
N SER A 17 3.41 -2.74 -47.67
CA SER A 17 2.64 -2.05 -46.62
C SER A 17 1.92 -2.99 -45.64
N TYR A 18 1.95 -4.31 -45.88
CA TYR A 18 1.25 -5.32 -45.05
C TYR A 18 2.16 -6.05 -44.05
N MET A 19 3.43 -5.64 -43.94
CA MET A 19 4.25 -5.94 -42.76
C MET A 19 4.05 -4.85 -41.70
N ALA A 20 2.80 -4.44 -41.48
CA ALA A 20 2.45 -3.70 -40.28
C ALA A 20 2.68 -4.66 -39.11
N GLN A 21 3.71 -4.36 -38.32
CA GLN A 21 4.06 -4.99 -37.06
C GLN A 21 2.87 -5.67 -36.38
N ASN A 22 2.80 -7.00 -36.48
CA ASN A 22 2.13 -7.80 -35.44
C ASN A 22 2.99 -7.70 -34.18
N THR A 23 3.06 -6.51 -33.58
CA THR A 23 3.55 -6.34 -32.21
C THR A 23 2.53 -7.03 -31.34
N THR A 24 2.80 -8.30 -31.04
CA THR A 24 2.11 -9.05 -30.00
C THR A 24 2.16 -8.20 -28.74
N LEU A 25 0.99 -7.92 -28.18
CA LEU A 25 0.87 -7.16 -26.94
C LEU A 25 1.77 -7.82 -25.88
N PRO A 26 2.69 -7.08 -25.23
CA PRO A 26 3.47 -7.61 -24.11
C PRO A 26 2.57 -8.27 -23.07
N VAL A 27 3.02 -9.39 -22.50
CA VAL A 27 2.21 -10.19 -21.55
C VAL A 27 1.74 -9.34 -20.37
N TYR A 28 2.55 -8.42 -19.87
CA TYR A 28 2.16 -7.55 -18.76
C TYR A 28 0.94 -6.63 -19.05
N LEU A 29 0.70 -6.31 -20.33
CA LEU A 29 -0.45 -5.53 -20.79
C LEU A 29 -1.68 -6.40 -21.14
N ASP A 30 -1.53 -7.73 -21.21
CA ASP A 30 -2.63 -8.65 -21.50
C ASP A 30 -3.41 -8.99 -20.23
N GLU A 31 -4.56 -8.33 -20.06
CA GLU A 31 -5.44 -8.51 -18.90
C GLU A 31 -6.06 -9.92 -18.79
N SER A 32 -6.01 -10.73 -19.86
CA SER A 32 -6.47 -12.12 -19.81
C SER A 32 -5.50 -13.06 -19.09
N LYS A 33 -4.26 -12.63 -18.85
CA LYS A 33 -3.21 -13.44 -18.22
C LYS A 33 -3.26 -13.31 -16.69
N PRO A 34 -2.86 -14.36 -15.95
CA PRO A 34 -2.73 -14.29 -14.49
C PRO A 34 -1.85 -13.12 -14.06
N VAL A 35 -2.25 -12.40 -13.01
CA VAL A 35 -1.52 -11.22 -12.49
C VAL A 35 -0.04 -11.53 -12.25
N GLU A 36 0.29 -12.68 -11.66
CA GLU A 36 1.68 -13.07 -11.41
C GLU A 36 2.50 -13.15 -12.69
N GLN A 37 1.94 -13.74 -13.76
CA GLN A 37 2.63 -13.82 -15.05
C GLN A 37 2.86 -12.43 -15.66
N ARG A 38 1.89 -11.53 -15.51
CA ARG A 38 1.99 -10.14 -15.96
C ARG A 38 3.07 -9.38 -15.19
N VAL A 39 3.13 -9.56 -13.86
CA VAL A 39 4.14 -8.95 -12.99
C VAL A 39 5.54 -9.47 -13.34
N GLN A 40 5.73 -10.77 -13.53
CA GLN A 40 7.04 -11.33 -13.91
C GLN A 40 7.52 -10.83 -15.27
N ASP A 41 6.62 -10.72 -16.27
CA ASP A 41 6.96 -10.13 -17.56
C ASP A 41 7.35 -8.65 -17.42
N ALA A 42 6.62 -7.84 -16.65
CA ALA A 42 6.98 -6.45 -16.36
C ALA A 42 8.35 -6.33 -15.68
N LEU A 43 8.60 -7.13 -14.63
CA LEU A 43 9.88 -7.16 -13.90
C LEU A 43 11.05 -7.57 -14.81
N SER A 44 10.84 -8.46 -15.77
CA SER A 44 11.88 -8.86 -16.73
C SER A 44 12.26 -7.74 -17.71
N ARG A 45 11.37 -6.77 -17.92
CA ARG A 45 11.54 -5.63 -18.84
C ARG A 45 12.11 -4.38 -18.18
N MET A 46 12.18 -4.37 -16.85
CA MET A 46 12.74 -3.28 -16.07
C MET A 46 14.26 -3.37 -15.97
N THR A 47 14.94 -2.23 -16.05
CA THR A 47 16.34 -2.15 -15.65
C THR A 47 16.49 -2.30 -14.14
N LEU A 48 17.73 -2.48 -13.66
CA LEU A 48 17.98 -2.52 -12.22
C LEU A 48 17.64 -1.18 -11.56
N GLU A 49 17.97 -0.07 -12.22
CA GLU A 49 17.69 1.28 -11.76
C GLU A 49 16.19 1.53 -11.64
N GLU A 50 15.40 1.09 -12.64
CA GLU A 50 13.94 1.16 -12.59
C GLU A 50 13.37 0.34 -11.42
N LYS A 51 13.93 -0.85 -11.14
CA LYS A 51 13.52 -1.68 -9.99
C LYS A 51 13.86 -1.01 -8.66
N VAL A 52 15.09 -0.48 -8.51
CA VAL A 52 15.54 0.18 -7.28
C VAL A 52 14.74 1.45 -7.03
N ALA A 53 14.45 2.24 -8.07
CA ALA A 53 13.66 3.46 -7.96
C ALA A 53 12.28 3.20 -7.34
N MET A 54 11.63 2.09 -7.70
CA MET A 54 10.32 1.73 -7.15
C MET A 54 10.34 1.26 -5.68
N LEU A 55 11.52 1.03 -5.09
CA LEU A 55 11.68 0.57 -3.70
C LEU A 55 11.84 1.71 -2.69
N HIS A 56 11.92 2.96 -3.15
CA HIS A 56 12.02 4.12 -2.27
C HIS A 56 11.12 5.26 -2.74
N ALA A 57 10.76 6.13 -1.81
CA ALA A 57 9.96 7.30 -2.14
C ALA A 57 10.77 8.29 -3.00
N GLN A 58 10.09 8.98 -3.93
CA GLN A 58 10.62 10.14 -4.66
C GLN A 58 10.13 11.48 -4.08
N SER A 59 9.17 11.42 -3.17
CA SER A 59 8.55 12.56 -2.50
C SER A 59 8.06 12.12 -1.12
N LYS A 60 7.40 12.99 -0.33
CA LYS A 60 6.84 12.55 0.97
C LYS A 60 5.78 11.48 0.85
N PHE A 61 5.05 11.43 -0.26
CA PHE A 61 3.87 10.59 -0.42
C PHE A 61 3.85 9.79 -1.71
N SER A 62 4.87 9.86 -2.56
CA SER A 62 4.92 9.09 -3.80
C SER A 62 6.22 8.35 -4.03
N SER A 63 6.12 7.24 -4.76
CA SER A 63 7.24 6.46 -5.26
C SER A 63 7.20 6.43 -6.80
N PRO A 64 8.37 6.35 -7.46
CA PRO A 64 8.46 6.25 -8.91
C PRO A 64 7.64 5.10 -9.49
N GLY A 65 7.13 5.31 -10.69
CA GLY A 65 6.70 4.25 -11.59
C GLY A 65 7.80 3.89 -12.60
N VAL A 66 7.41 3.32 -13.73
CA VAL A 66 8.29 3.13 -14.89
C VAL A 66 7.59 3.69 -16.14
N PRO A 67 7.75 4.99 -16.44
CA PRO A 67 7.05 5.67 -17.52
C PRO A 67 7.22 5.00 -18.90
N ARG A 68 8.42 4.51 -19.20
CA ARG A 68 8.72 3.80 -20.46
C ARG A 68 7.88 2.53 -20.64
N LEU A 69 7.49 1.88 -19.54
CA LEU A 69 6.63 0.69 -19.54
C LEU A 69 5.15 1.04 -19.32
N GLY A 70 4.80 2.32 -19.11
CA GLY A 70 3.44 2.74 -18.77
C GLY A 70 3.01 2.40 -17.34
N ILE A 71 3.96 2.08 -16.45
CA ILE A 71 3.67 1.83 -15.02
C ILE A 71 3.64 3.19 -14.32
N PRO A 72 2.49 3.60 -13.74
CA PRO A 72 2.36 4.90 -13.10
C PRO A 72 3.14 4.98 -11.78
N GLU A 73 3.34 6.20 -11.30
CA GLU A 73 3.77 6.44 -9.92
C GLU A 73 2.74 5.91 -8.92
N PHE A 74 3.22 5.55 -7.74
CA PHE A 74 2.36 5.19 -6.61
C PHE A 74 2.21 6.38 -5.68
N TRP A 75 0.96 6.75 -5.39
CA TRP A 75 0.62 7.81 -4.46
C TRP A 75 -0.01 7.24 -3.20
N THR A 76 0.53 7.67 -2.08
CA THR A 76 0.03 7.35 -0.75
C THR A 76 -0.61 8.58 -0.14
N THR A 77 -1.44 8.39 0.88
CA THR A 77 -1.95 9.50 1.67
C THR A 77 -2.12 9.06 3.11
N ASP A 78 -1.91 9.99 4.03
CA ASP A 78 -2.19 9.74 5.42
C ASP A 78 -3.67 9.46 5.66
N GLY A 79 -3.86 8.70 6.73
CA GLY A 79 -5.10 8.53 7.46
C GLY A 79 -4.76 8.36 8.95
N PRO A 80 -5.57 7.66 9.76
CA PRO A 80 -6.58 6.69 9.35
C PRO A 80 -8.04 7.17 9.46
N HIS A 81 -8.28 8.43 9.81
CA HIS A 81 -9.63 8.98 10.00
C HIS A 81 -9.92 10.18 9.11
N GLY A 82 -9.47 10.10 7.87
CA GLY A 82 -9.63 11.10 6.83
C GLY A 82 -8.59 10.88 5.75
N VAL A 83 -8.84 11.41 4.55
CA VAL A 83 -7.79 11.57 3.55
C VAL A 83 -7.18 12.94 3.78
N ARG A 84 -5.88 13.01 4.06
CA ARG A 84 -5.23 14.30 4.34
C ARG A 84 -5.29 15.21 3.10
N PRO A 85 -5.40 16.55 3.27
CA PRO A 85 -5.25 17.48 2.16
C PRO A 85 -3.92 17.29 1.43
N GLU A 86 -3.85 17.74 0.19
CA GLU A 86 -2.65 17.74 -0.62
C GLU A 86 -1.54 18.50 0.12
N VAL A 87 -0.33 17.94 0.02
CA VAL A 87 0.87 18.51 0.58
C VAL A 87 1.79 18.99 -0.53
N ILE A 88 2.67 19.92 -0.19
CA ILE A 88 3.77 20.27 -1.08
C ILE A 88 4.58 18.99 -1.33
N TRP A 89 4.95 18.77 -2.59
CA TRP A 89 5.43 17.48 -3.10
C TRP A 89 6.44 16.77 -2.17
N ASP A 90 7.51 17.46 -1.75
CA ASP A 90 8.52 16.92 -0.83
C ASP A 90 8.58 17.65 0.53
N GLU A 91 7.45 18.18 1.01
CA GLU A 91 7.36 18.80 2.33
C GLU A 91 6.17 18.28 3.14
N TRP A 92 6.19 18.56 4.45
CA TRP A 92 5.10 18.21 5.36
C TRP A 92 3.96 19.25 5.36
N ASN A 93 4.21 20.42 4.79
CA ASN A 93 3.24 21.51 4.73
C ASN A 93 2.12 21.20 3.72
N GLN A 94 0.91 21.63 4.03
CA GLN A 94 -0.21 21.58 3.09
C GLN A 94 0.10 22.44 1.85
N ALA A 95 -0.36 22.00 0.68
CA ALA A 95 -0.18 22.71 -0.58
C ALA A 95 -0.95 24.05 -0.65
N GLY A 96 -1.82 24.33 0.32
CA GLY A 96 -2.57 25.60 0.41
C GLY A 96 -3.65 25.77 -0.66
N TRP A 97 -4.12 24.67 -1.25
CA TRP A 97 -5.14 24.69 -2.30
C TRP A 97 -6.50 25.11 -1.74
N THR A 98 -7.17 26.05 -2.41
CA THR A 98 -8.48 26.58 -1.98
C THR A 98 -9.66 25.68 -2.36
N ASN A 99 -9.41 24.69 -3.22
CA ASN A 99 -10.39 23.73 -3.72
C ASN A 99 -10.17 22.31 -3.15
N ASP A 100 -9.44 22.21 -2.03
CA ASP A 100 -8.98 20.94 -1.47
C ASP A 100 -9.61 20.61 -0.12
N SER A 101 -10.94 20.48 -0.11
CA SER A 101 -11.69 20.10 1.09
C SER A 101 -11.67 18.59 1.31
N ILE A 102 -11.55 18.18 2.58
CA ILE A 102 -11.50 16.78 3.00
C ILE A 102 -12.52 16.50 4.09
N ILE A 103 -12.84 15.23 4.30
CA ILE A 103 -13.67 14.80 5.42
C ILE A 103 -12.77 14.32 6.56
N ALA A 104 -12.87 14.99 7.70
CA ALA A 104 -12.34 14.49 8.96
C ALA A 104 -13.39 13.60 9.62
N TYR A 105 -13.12 12.30 9.66
CA TYR A 105 -13.98 11.33 10.30
C TYR A 105 -13.68 11.21 11.80
N PRO A 106 -14.62 10.69 12.61
CA PRO A 106 -14.34 10.37 14.01
C PRO A 106 -13.12 9.44 14.13
N ALA A 107 -12.28 9.69 15.13
CA ALA A 107 -11.15 8.83 15.48
C ALA A 107 -11.55 7.34 15.53
N LEU A 108 -10.63 6.43 15.20
CA LEU A 108 -10.95 4.99 15.11
C LEU A 108 -11.41 4.39 16.45
N THR A 109 -11.08 5.04 17.58
CA THR A 109 -11.65 4.69 18.89
C THR A 109 -13.16 4.86 18.90
N ALA A 110 -13.67 5.96 18.35
CA ALA A 110 -15.11 6.22 18.26
C ALA A 110 -15.79 5.24 17.29
N LEU A 111 -15.13 4.92 16.16
CA LEU A 111 -15.62 3.88 15.25
C LEU A 111 -15.74 2.53 15.97
N SER A 112 -14.72 2.15 16.73
CA SER A 112 -14.68 0.85 17.41
C SER A 112 -15.68 0.78 18.58
N ALA A 113 -15.92 1.91 19.25
CA ALA A 113 -16.96 2.04 20.27
C ALA A 113 -18.39 1.82 19.73
N THR A 114 -18.60 1.81 18.40
CA THR A 114 -19.89 1.42 17.82
C THR A 114 -20.17 -0.08 17.86
N TRP A 115 -19.12 -0.92 18.00
CA TRP A 115 -19.21 -2.39 17.88
C TRP A 115 -19.91 -2.87 16.59
N ASN A 116 -19.91 -2.03 15.55
CA ASN A 116 -20.73 -2.24 14.36
C ASN A 116 -19.86 -2.47 13.12
N LYS A 117 -19.76 -3.75 12.72
CA LYS A 117 -19.01 -4.16 11.52
C LYS A 117 -19.53 -3.50 10.23
N LYS A 118 -20.83 -3.27 10.11
CA LYS A 118 -21.41 -2.57 8.94
C LYS A 118 -20.99 -1.11 8.92
N MET A 119 -20.94 -0.46 10.08
CA MET A 119 -20.42 0.90 10.19
C MET A 119 -18.94 0.96 9.82
N SER A 120 -18.13 0.00 10.27
CA SER A 120 -16.72 -0.10 9.89
C SER A 120 -16.52 -0.25 8.37
N TRP A 121 -17.35 -1.06 7.71
CA TRP A 121 -17.33 -1.18 6.26
C TRP A 121 -17.73 0.13 5.56
N ASN A 122 -18.80 0.79 6.00
CA ASN A 122 -19.23 2.08 5.43
C ASN A 122 -18.14 3.15 5.59
N TYR A 123 -17.50 3.18 6.76
CA TYR A 123 -16.40 4.09 7.08
C TYR A 123 -15.22 3.87 6.11
N GLY A 124 -14.78 2.62 5.96
CA GLY A 124 -13.72 2.26 5.03
C GLY A 124 -14.10 2.59 3.58
N LYS A 125 -15.34 2.30 3.17
CA LYS A 125 -15.81 2.60 1.82
C LYS A 125 -15.75 4.10 1.52
N ALA A 126 -16.23 4.95 2.43
CA ALA A 126 -16.23 6.39 2.23
C ALA A 126 -14.80 6.96 2.11
N LEU A 127 -13.87 6.48 2.94
CA LEU A 127 -12.45 6.82 2.81
C LEU A 127 -11.84 6.35 1.48
N GLY A 128 -12.19 5.15 1.03
CA GLY A 128 -11.73 4.62 -0.26
C GLY A 128 -12.26 5.44 -1.45
N GLU A 129 -13.51 5.88 -1.40
CA GLU A 129 -14.11 6.77 -2.41
C GLU A 129 -13.37 8.11 -2.47
N GLU A 130 -13.10 8.74 -1.31
CA GLU A 130 -12.37 10.01 -1.23
C GLU A 130 -10.91 9.85 -1.70
N ALA A 131 -10.21 8.81 -1.25
CA ALA A 131 -8.84 8.53 -1.67
C ALA A 131 -8.74 8.29 -3.18
N ARG A 132 -9.70 7.53 -3.75
CA ARG A 132 -9.75 7.27 -5.19
C ARG A 132 -10.03 8.53 -5.99
N TYR A 133 -10.98 9.36 -5.54
CA TYR A 133 -11.28 10.65 -6.16
C TYR A 133 -10.03 11.54 -6.22
N ARG A 134 -9.23 11.51 -5.14
CA ARG A 134 -7.96 12.25 -4.99
C ARG A 134 -6.76 11.55 -5.63
N LYS A 135 -6.99 10.48 -6.40
CA LYS A 135 -5.97 9.69 -7.12
C LYS A 135 -4.87 9.17 -6.20
N LYS A 136 -5.25 8.64 -5.04
CA LYS A 136 -4.35 7.96 -4.11
C LYS A 136 -4.50 6.46 -4.26
N ASP A 137 -3.39 5.75 -4.32
CA ASP A 137 -3.32 4.30 -4.49
C ASP A 137 -3.32 3.58 -3.15
N ILE A 138 -2.72 4.19 -2.11
CA ILE A 138 -2.60 3.59 -0.77
C ILE A 138 -3.07 4.59 0.29
N LEU A 139 -4.09 4.20 1.08
CA LEU A 139 -4.44 4.86 2.32
C LEU A 139 -3.59 4.30 3.45
N LEU A 140 -2.82 5.15 4.13
CA LEU A 140 -1.90 4.75 5.20
C LEU A 140 -2.65 4.59 6.53
N GLY A 141 -3.51 3.59 6.55
CA GLY A 141 -4.33 3.12 7.66
C GLY A 141 -5.12 1.86 7.29
N PRO A 142 -5.88 1.27 8.22
CA PRO A 142 -6.15 1.75 9.58
C PRO A 142 -4.98 1.50 10.54
N GLY A 143 -4.96 2.25 11.64
CA GLY A 143 -4.08 1.96 12.76
C GLY A 143 -4.72 0.94 13.71
N VAL A 144 -3.96 -0.08 14.16
CA VAL A 144 -4.49 -1.20 14.97
C VAL A 144 -3.63 -1.58 16.17
N ASN A 145 -2.65 -0.75 16.56
CA ASN A 145 -1.86 -1.03 17.76
C ASN A 145 -2.74 -0.94 19.03
N ILE A 146 -2.51 -1.86 19.97
CA ILE A 146 -3.27 -1.97 21.23
C ILE A 146 -2.99 -0.83 22.21
N TYR A 147 -4.03 -0.36 22.92
CA TYR A 147 -3.85 0.56 24.06
C TYR A 147 -3.30 -0.19 25.28
N ARG A 148 -1.98 -0.44 25.31
CA ARG A 148 -1.33 -1.01 26.51
C ARG A 148 -1.40 -0.06 27.71
N THR A 149 -1.35 1.25 27.43
CA THR A 149 -1.41 2.31 28.43
C THR A 149 -2.32 3.42 27.89
N PRO A 150 -3.14 4.08 28.73
CA PRO A 150 -3.95 5.21 28.30
C PRO A 150 -3.11 6.44 27.93
N LEU A 151 -1.81 6.46 28.27
CA LEU A 151 -0.92 7.61 28.10
C LEU A 151 -0.23 7.69 26.73
N ASN A 152 -0.40 6.69 25.87
CA ASN A 152 0.21 6.71 24.55
C ASN A 152 -0.43 7.80 23.67
N GLY A 153 0.39 8.70 23.13
CA GLY A 153 -0.05 9.88 22.38
C GLY A 153 -0.83 9.58 21.11
N ARG A 154 -0.74 8.35 20.57
CA ARG A 154 -1.44 7.91 19.36
C ARG A 154 -2.62 6.98 19.61
N ASN A 155 -3.06 6.78 20.86
CA ASN A 155 -4.19 5.89 21.12
C ASN A 155 -5.45 6.29 20.32
N PHE A 156 -5.76 7.58 20.18
CA PHE A 156 -6.92 8.01 19.38
C PHE A 156 -6.92 7.46 17.95
N GLU A 157 -5.74 7.19 17.39
CA GLU A 157 -5.54 6.69 16.03
C GLU A 157 -5.95 5.22 15.86
N TYR A 158 -5.91 4.41 16.92
CA TYR A 158 -6.19 2.97 16.84
C TYR A 158 -7.62 2.61 17.28
N MET A 159 -7.89 1.31 17.42
CA MET A 159 -9.24 0.76 17.59
C MET A 159 -9.58 0.31 19.02
N GLY A 160 -8.63 0.34 19.96
CA GLY A 160 -8.91 -0.04 21.34
C GLY A 160 -7.78 -0.78 22.06
N GLU A 161 -8.08 -1.20 23.29
CA GLU A 161 -7.25 -2.11 24.08
C GLU A 161 -7.54 -3.59 23.81
N ASP A 162 -8.71 -3.92 23.24
CA ASP A 162 -9.13 -5.30 23.05
C ASP A 162 -8.71 -5.84 21.67
N PRO A 163 -7.86 -6.89 21.60
CA PRO A 163 -7.43 -7.48 20.35
C PRO A 163 -8.58 -8.13 19.57
N TYR A 164 -9.60 -8.65 20.26
CA TYR A 164 -10.74 -9.29 19.60
C TYR A 164 -11.60 -8.27 18.86
N LEU A 165 -12.03 -7.20 19.54
CA LEU A 165 -12.80 -6.10 18.96
C LEU A 165 -12.06 -5.49 17.78
N THR A 166 -10.78 -5.17 17.96
CA THR A 166 -9.95 -4.60 16.89
C THR A 166 -9.91 -5.53 15.67
N SER A 167 -9.72 -6.84 15.88
CA SER A 167 -9.73 -7.84 14.80
C SER A 167 -11.08 -7.91 14.07
N LYS A 168 -12.20 -7.79 14.80
CA LYS A 168 -13.54 -7.81 14.18
C LYS A 168 -13.88 -6.52 13.44
N MET A 169 -13.33 -5.39 13.85
CA MET A 169 -13.59 -4.08 13.24
C MET A 169 -12.66 -3.81 12.05
N VAL A 170 -11.41 -4.28 12.07
CA VAL A 170 -10.43 -3.98 11.00
C VAL A 170 -10.77 -4.65 9.67
N VAL A 171 -11.29 -5.89 9.70
CA VAL A 171 -11.62 -6.65 8.48
C VAL A 171 -12.63 -5.92 7.58
N PRO A 172 -13.81 -5.49 8.07
CA PRO A 172 -14.75 -4.74 7.25
C PRO A 172 -14.20 -3.38 6.80
N TYR A 173 -13.39 -2.68 7.62
CA TYR A 173 -12.73 -1.44 7.22
C TYR A 173 -11.88 -1.63 5.97
N ILE A 174 -11.00 -2.64 6.00
CA ILE A 174 -10.08 -2.95 4.89
C ILE A 174 -10.85 -3.25 3.62
N LYS A 175 -11.86 -4.12 3.71
CA LYS A 175 -12.72 -4.48 2.58
C LYS A 175 -13.49 -3.27 2.03
N GLY A 176 -13.90 -2.35 2.89
CA GLY A 176 -14.54 -1.09 2.50
C GLY A 176 -13.60 -0.25 1.64
N VAL A 177 -12.40 0.07 2.14
CA VAL A 177 -11.41 0.88 1.41
C VAL A 177 -11.05 0.21 0.08
N GLN A 178 -10.68 -1.07 0.11
CA GLN A 178 -10.21 -1.81 -1.07
C GLN A 178 -11.29 -2.06 -2.12
N SER A 179 -12.58 -1.99 -1.76
CA SER A 179 -13.66 -2.07 -2.74
C SER A 179 -13.64 -0.94 -3.78
N ASN A 180 -12.91 0.15 -3.51
CA ASN A 180 -12.73 1.29 -4.42
C ASN A 180 -11.42 1.24 -5.23
N GLY A 181 -10.67 0.13 -5.16
CA GLY A 181 -9.37 0.00 -5.82
C GLY A 181 -8.28 0.87 -5.18
N VAL A 182 -8.35 1.08 -3.86
CA VAL A 182 -7.35 1.77 -3.04
C VAL A 182 -6.85 0.77 -1.99
N ALA A 183 -5.54 0.59 -1.89
CA ALA A 183 -4.94 -0.28 -0.88
C ALA A 183 -5.12 0.32 0.53
N THR A 184 -5.28 -0.56 1.52
CA THR A 184 -4.97 -0.18 2.91
C THR A 184 -3.50 -0.43 3.22
N SER A 185 -2.97 0.32 4.18
CA SER A 185 -1.69 0.06 4.84
C SER A 185 -1.92 -0.07 6.34
N VAL A 186 -2.21 -1.28 6.79
CA VAL A 186 -2.53 -1.53 8.21
C VAL A 186 -1.26 -1.32 9.02
N LYS A 187 -1.36 -0.50 10.08
CA LYS A 187 -0.19 0.04 10.77
C LYS A 187 -0.30 0.05 12.29
N HIS A 188 0.80 0.08 13.03
CA HIS A 188 2.20 -0.08 12.62
C HIS A 188 2.67 -1.46 13.07
N PHE A 189 3.10 -2.28 12.12
CA PHE A 189 3.49 -3.67 12.32
C PHE A 189 4.94 -3.78 12.80
N ALA A 190 5.19 -4.17 14.05
CA ALA A 190 4.25 -4.34 15.16
C ALA A 190 4.80 -3.59 16.38
N LEU A 191 4.06 -3.62 17.50
CA LEU A 191 4.55 -3.20 18.82
C LEU A 191 4.78 -1.69 19.06
N ASN A 192 4.42 -0.82 18.10
CA ASN A 192 4.43 0.64 18.27
C ASN A 192 3.33 1.16 19.21
N ASN A 193 3.49 0.92 20.51
CA ASN A 193 2.49 1.22 21.56
C ASN A 193 2.91 2.36 22.50
N GLN A 194 3.92 3.15 22.13
CA GLN A 194 4.36 4.34 22.86
C GLN A 194 5.06 5.33 21.93
N GLU A 195 4.85 6.63 22.14
CA GLU A 195 5.53 7.66 21.35
C GLU A 195 6.93 7.99 21.86
N MET A 196 7.12 7.93 23.19
CA MET A 196 8.41 8.22 23.79
C MET A 196 9.45 7.19 23.33
N PHE A 197 10.52 7.68 22.70
CA PHE A 197 11.59 6.87 22.12
C PHE A 197 11.13 5.85 21.07
N ARG A 198 10.04 6.11 20.34
CA ARG A 198 9.51 5.19 19.33
C ARG A 198 10.53 4.78 18.24
N HIS A 199 11.55 5.59 17.99
CA HIS A 199 12.61 5.31 17.01
C HIS A 199 13.79 4.48 17.56
N THR A 200 13.84 4.20 18.86
CA THR A 200 15.01 3.54 19.49
C THR A 200 14.64 2.51 20.56
N SER A 201 13.37 2.45 20.97
CA SER A 201 12.91 1.50 21.98
C SER A 201 12.97 0.05 21.45
N ASN A 202 13.53 -0.86 22.25
CA ASN A 202 13.54 -2.30 21.96
C ASN A 202 12.53 -3.02 22.85
N VAL A 203 11.36 -3.31 22.29
CA VAL A 203 10.22 -3.89 22.99
C VAL A 203 10.55 -5.27 23.53
N LYS A 204 10.17 -5.52 24.79
CA LYS A 204 10.32 -6.81 25.47
C LYS A 204 8.94 -7.39 25.76
N VAL A 205 8.59 -8.43 25.00
CA VAL A 205 7.36 -9.20 25.16
C VAL A 205 7.66 -10.68 24.89
N ASP A 206 7.03 -11.57 25.63
CA ASP A 206 7.08 -13.00 25.37
C ASP A 206 6.17 -13.38 24.20
N ASP A 207 6.38 -14.57 23.63
CA ASP A 207 5.65 -15.02 22.44
C ASP A 207 4.14 -15.16 22.71
N ARG A 208 3.72 -15.56 23.92
CA ARG A 208 2.29 -15.67 24.24
C ARG A 208 1.64 -14.29 24.19
N THR A 209 2.22 -13.30 24.86
CA THR A 209 1.71 -11.93 24.84
C THR A 209 1.73 -11.35 23.41
N LEU A 210 2.79 -11.60 22.64
CA LEU A 210 2.87 -11.17 21.25
C LEU A 210 1.70 -11.70 20.42
N TYR A 211 1.45 -13.01 20.45
CA TYR A 211 0.45 -13.67 19.63
C TYR A 211 -0.99 -13.47 20.12
N GLU A 212 -1.20 -13.32 21.43
CA GLU A 212 -2.54 -13.15 22.01
C GLU A 212 -2.99 -11.68 22.05
N ILE A 213 -2.07 -10.71 22.12
CA ILE A 213 -2.42 -9.28 22.30
C ILE A 213 -2.06 -8.42 21.08
N TYR A 214 -0.81 -8.48 20.60
CA TYR A 214 -0.33 -7.47 19.65
C TYR A 214 -0.52 -7.85 18.18
N LEU A 215 -0.47 -9.14 17.86
CA LEU A 215 -0.62 -9.65 16.50
C LEU A 215 -2.05 -9.94 16.02
N PRO A 216 -3.08 -10.23 16.85
CA PRO A 216 -4.38 -10.68 16.36
C PRO A 216 -5.02 -9.77 15.29
N ALA A 217 -4.97 -8.46 15.48
CA ALA A 217 -5.53 -7.51 14.53
C ALA A 217 -4.82 -7.50 13.18
N PHE A 218 -3.48 -7.57 13.19
CA PHE A 218 -2.69 -7.68 11.96
C PHE A 218 -2.90 -9.03 11.27
N LYS A 219 -3.00 -10.11 12.05
CA LYS A 219 -3.33 -11.44 11.52
C LYS A 219 -4.68 -11.41 10.82
N ALA A 220 -5.72 -10.88 11.47
CA ALA A 220 -7.05 -10.74 10.88
C ALA A 220 -7.02 -9.84 9.63
N ALA A 221 -6.28 -8.73 9.66
CA ALA A 221 -6.11 -7.85 8.51
C ALA A 221 -5.51 -8.57 7.29
N VAL A 222 -4.55 -9.45 7.52
CA VAL A 222 -3.90 -10.26 6.47
C VAL A 222 -4.79 -11.42 6.02
N THR A 223 -5.23 -12.28 6.94
CA THR A 223 -5.84 -13.57 6.60
C THR A 223 -7.34 -13.47 6.29
N GLU A 224 -8.03 -12.46 6.82
CA GLU A 224 -9.47 -12.26 6.62
C GLU A 224 -9.79 -10.97 5.85
N GLY A 225 -9.01 -9.92 6.07
CA GLY A 225 -9.13 -8.61 5.43
C GLY A 225 -8.54 -8.54 4.02
N ASP A 226 -7.55 -9.38 3.72
CA ASP A 226 -6.77 -9.35 2.47
C ASP A 226 -6.13 -7.98 2.21
N SER A 227 -5.54 -7.39 3.25
CA SER A 227 -4.90 -6.07 3.14
C SER A 227 -3.73 -6.07 2.16
N TRP A 228 -3.74 -5.19 1.16
CA TRP A 228 -2.71 -5.19 0.11
C TRP A 228 -1.35 -4.68 0.58
N THR A 229 -1.31 -3.84 1.62
CA THR A 229 -0.06 -3.39 2.22
C THR A 229 -0.10 -3.39 3.75
N ILE A 230 1.06 -3.53 4.38
CA ILE A 230 1.26 -3.39 5.82
C ILE A 230 2.37 -2.36 6.03
N MET A 231 2.19 -1.44 6.99
CA MET A 231 3.25 -0.50 7.35
C MET A 231 4.07 -1.03 8.52
N GLY A 232 5.39 -1.20 8.35
CA GLY A 232 6.31 -1.57 9.41
C GLY A 232 6.54 -0.44 10.42
N ALA A 233 6.72 -0.78 11.69
CA ALA A 233 6.89 0.17 12.78
C ALA A 233 8.32 0.72 12.95
N TYR A 234 8.44 1.81 13.72
CA TYR A 234 9.72 2.44 14.07
C TYR A 234 10.55 1.67 15.09
N ASP A 235 9.89 1.05 16.07
CA ASP A 235 10.54 0.47 17.23
C ASP A 235 11.28 -0.83 16.88
N MET A 236 12.08 -1.31 17.82
CA MET A 236 12.81 -2.56 17.67
C MET A 236 12.13 -3.69 18.43
N TYR A 237 12.28 -4.90 17.90
CA TYR A 237 11.91 -6.14 18.60
C TYR A 237 13.02 -7.17 18.42
N LYS A 238 13.35 -7.91 19.48
CA LYS A 238 14.49 -8.86 19.49
C LYS A 238 15.81 -8.25 18.94
N GLY A 239 16.02 -6.93 19.16
CA GLY A 239 17.24 -6.24 18.73
C GLY A 239 17.29 -5.83 17.25
N GLN A 240 16.19 -5.97 16.50
CA GLN A 240 16.08 -5.51 15.11
C GLN A 240 14.91 -4.53 14.96
N TYR A 241 15.09 -3.49 14.16
CA TYR A 241 14.01 -2.55 13.79
C TYR A 241 12.84 -3.27 13.11
N ALA A 242 11.61 -2.97 13.51
CA ALA A 242 10.41 -3.69 13.08
C ALA A 242 10.23 -3.69 11.55
N SER A 243 10.51 -2.57 10.88
CA SER A 243 10.48 -2.45 9.41
C SER A 243 11.51 -3.31 8.65
N GLN A 244 12.45 -3.97 9.34
CA GLN A 244 13.45 -4.87 8.76
C GLN A 244 13.71 -6.09 9.67
N ASN A 245 12.70 -6.49 10.45
CA ASN A 245 12.83 -7.53 11.46
C ASN A 245 12.58 -8.92 10.85
N GLN A 246 13.58 -9.81 10.92
CA GLN A 246 13.49 -11.17 10.36
C GLN A 246 12.31 -11.95 10.95
N TYR A 247 12.14 -11.89 12.27
CA TYR A 247 11.12 -12.67 12.96
C TYR A 247 9.70 -12.15 12.67
N LEU A 248 9.49 -10.82 12.73
CA LEU A 248 8.17 -10.24 12.44
C LEU A 248 7.80 -10.33 10.95
N LEU A 249 8.70 -9.93 10.05
CA LEU A 249 8.39 -9.81 8.63
C LEU A 249 8.48 -11.15 7.91
N ASN A 250 9.58 -11.88 8.08
CA ASN A 250 9.81 -13.08 7.29
C ASN A 250 9.24 -14.33 7.96
N ASP A 251 9.49 -14.54 9.24
CA ASP A 251 9.05 -15.77 9.91
C ASP A 251 7.52 -15.75 10.15
N ILE A 252 6.99 -14.67 10.71
CA ILE A 252 5.55 -14.54 11.03
C ILE A 252 4.74 -14.09 9.80
N LEU A 253 4.97 -12.87 9.30
CA LEU A 253 4.10 -12.27 8.29
C LEU A 253 4.16 -13.02 6.95
N LYS A 254 5.37 -13.26 6.40
CA LYS A 254 5.56 -14.03 5.15
C LYS A 254 5.51 -15.54 5.36
N GLY A 255 6.06 -16.03 6.48
CA GLY A 255 6.20 -17.45 6.77
C GLY A 255 4.91 -18.07 7.28
N GLU A 256 4.45 -17.70 8.47
CA GLU A 256 3.24 -18.28 9.07
C GLU A 256 1.96 -17.84 8.37
N TRP A 257 1.81 -16.53 8.11
CA TRP A 257 0.55 -15.99 7.57
C TRP A 257 0.50 -15.97 6.05
N LYS A 258 1.60 -16.35 5.39
CA LYS A 258 1.72 -16.43 3.93
C LYS A 258 1.34 -15.12 3.23
N TYR A 259 1.69 -13.99 3.84
CA TYR A 259 1.33 -12.67 3.34
C TYR A 259 1.95 -12.36 1.97
N LYS A 260 1.12 -12.07 0.97
CA LYS A 260 1.58 -11.79 -0.40
C LYS A 260 1.70 -10.31 -0.75
N GLY A 261 1.16 -9.42 0.09
CA GLY A 261 1.19 -7.98 -0.14
C GLY A 261 2.53 -7.32 0.14
N VAL A 262 2.56 -6.00 0.07
CA VAL A 262 3.78 -5.18 0.19
C VAL A 262 3.94 -4.68 1.63
N VAL A 263 5.16 -4.73 2.15
CA VAL A 263 5.50 -4.05 3.40
C VAL A 263 6.09 -2.69 3.06
N VAL A 264 5.50 -1.63 3.60
CA VAL A 264 5.97 -0.25 3.45
C VAL A 264 6.57 0.18 4.79
N SER A 265 7.68 0.88 4.82
CA SER A 265 8.20 1.41 6.09
C SER A 265 7.36 2.60 6.58
N ASP A 266 7.27 2.81 7.89
CA ASP A 266 6.95 4.16 8.40
C ASP A 266 8.04 5.16 7.94
N TRP A 267 7.75 6.46 7.96
CA TRP A 267 8.64 7.49 7.39
C TRP A 267 10.00 7.55 8.09
N GLY A 268 11.05 7.09 7.40
CA GLY A 268 12.40 7.04 7.97
C GLY A 268 12.63 5.85 8.90
N ALA A 269 11.79 4.82 8.86
CA ALA A 269 11.97 3.59 9.63
C ALA A 269 12.91 2.56 8.99
N VAL A 270 13.48 2.86 7.81
CA VAL A 270 14.55 2.06 7.20
C VAL A 270 15.89 2.53 7.76
N ASN A 271 16.61 1.64 8.43
CA ASN A 271 17.81 2.00 9.18
C ASN A 271 19.11 1.53 8.51
N ASN A 272 19.05 0.53 7.63
CA ASN A 272 20.15 0.12 6.78
C ASN A 272 19.64 -0.66 5.56
N THR A 273 20.54 -0.96 4.62
CA THR A 273 20.28 -1.81 3.45
C THR A 273 20.86 -3.22 3.61
N GLU A 274 21.34 -3.56 4.81
CA GLU A 274 21.99 -4.84 5.12
C GLU A 274 20.95 -5.81 5.69
N GLN A 275 20.94 -7.06 5.20
CA GLN A 275 20.05 -8.14 5.67
C GLN A 275 20.80 -9.11 6.59
#